data_AF-A0A4P9XRM4-F1
#
_entry.id   AF-A0A4P9XRM4-F1
#
_cell.length_a   1.000
_cell.length_b   1.000
_cell.length_c   1.000
_cell.angle_alpha   90.00
_cell.angle_beta   90.00
_cell.angle_gamma   90.00
#
_symmetry.space_group_name_H-M   'P 1'
#
loop_
_entity.id
_entity.type
_entity.pdbx_description
1 polymer ?
#
loop_
_entity_poly.entity_id
_entity_poly.type
_entity_poly.pdbx_seq_one_letter_code
_entity_poly.pdbx_strand_id
1 'polypeptide(L)'
;MRFTSFLGTLAAATLAGLALIGSLASALTVPPRSSTPSVLPQELLPTSDGITALKEFSELFILDPSFAVVKPEGANALIKRNRRRKVKSIRFANADSVTVGSVLVEYRTDNHMPEYMTIKRHTLDGNVSDVAVIEFEYDEDYRVVETFRLEVPRKSAIAEQYAHPNGSTTMLLNLPDMATIETHGVQLWDGRSIPIASASDV
;
A
#
# COMPACT_ATOMS: atom_id res chain seq x y z
N MET A 1 24.99 -7.92 48.46
CA MET A 1 24.36 -6.77 49.15
C MET A 1 25.17 -5.52 48.85
N ARG A 2 24.62 -4.56 48.08
CA ARG A 2 24.69 -3.10 48.32
C ARG A 2 23.56 -2.45 47.53
N PHE A 3 22.57 -1.95 48.25
CA PHE A 3 21.53 -1.05 47.77
C PHE A 3 22.05 0.38 47.91
N THR A 4 21.92 1.19 46.86
CA THR A 4 21.97 2.65 46.99
C THR A 4 20.88 3.24 46.12
N SER A 5 19.79 3.62 46.78
CA SER A 5 18.74 4.50 46.29
C SER A 5 19.30 5.88 45.96
N PHE A 6 18.71 6.56 44.97
CA PHE A 6 18.51 8.01 45.06
C PHE A 6 17.13 8.40 44.53
N LEU A 7 16.37 8.97 45.47
CA LEU A 7 15.16 9.78 45.30
C LEU A 7 15.45 11.04 44.46
N GLY A 8 14.42 11.50 43.75
CA GLY A 8 14.32 12.86 43.21
C GLY A 8 13.80 12.83 41.77
N THR A 9 12.77 13.55 41.35
CA THR A 9 12.15 14.75 41.91
C THR A 9 10.74 14.84 41.29
N LEU A 10 9.72 15.06 42.11
CA LEU A 10 8.34 15.32 41.69
C LEU A 10 8.23 16.79 41.33
N ALA A 11 8.07 17.13 40.05
CA ALA A 11 7.75 18.48 39.61
C ALA A 11 6.29 18.52 39.16
N ALA A 12 5.42 18.96 40.07
CA ALA A 12 4.06 19.34 39.76
C ALA A 12 4.09 20.75 39.13
N ALA A 13 3.85 20.84 37.83
CA ALA A 13 3.64 22.12 37.15
C ALA A 13 2.14 22.38 37.00
N THR A 14 1.75 23.48 37.62
CA THR A 14 0.47 24.18 37.69
C THR A 14 -0.36 24.28 36.42
N LEU A 15 -1.66 24.04 36.58
CA LEU A 15 -2.78 24.44 35.73
C LEU A 15 -3.02 25.96 35.80
N ALA A 16 -3.01 26.63 34.64
CA ALA A 16 -3.72 27.87 34.31
C ALA A 16 -3.52 28.04 32.79
N GLY A 17 -4.50 28.24 31.93
CA GLY A 17 -5.74 28.97 32.04
C GLY A 17 -5.82 29.84 30.78
N LEU A 18 -6.98 29.83 30.12
CA LEU A 18 -7.59 30.90 29.30
C LEU A 18 -8.38 30.28 28.14
N ALA A 19 -9.70 30.35 28.29
CA ALA A 19 -10.66 30.17 27.23
C ALA A 19 -10.46 31.27 26.17
N LEU A 20 -10.29 30.86 24.92
CA LEU A 20 -10.50 31.74 23.77
C LEU A 20 -11.80 31.30 23.11
N ILE A 21 -12.90 31.93 23.52
CA ILE A 21 -14.17 31.92 22.78
C ILE A 21 -13.98 32.93 21.64
N GLY A 22 -13.38 32.47 20.54
CA GLY A 22 -13.26 33.22 19.30
C GLY A 22 -14.37 32.81 18.34
N SER A 23 -15.47 33.57 18.36
CA SER A 23 -16.50 33.49 17.34
C SER A 23 -16.00 34.17 16.06
N LEU A 24 -15.72 33.38 15.02
CA LEU A 24 -15.59 33.88 13.66
C LEU A 24 -16.73 33.30 12.84
N ALA A 25 -17.83 34.04 12.80
CA ALA A 25 -18.85 33.86 11.77
C ALA A 25 -18.28 34.34 10.44
N SER A 26 -17.61 33.45 9.70
CA SER A 26 -17.36 33.67 8.28
C SER A 26 -18.66 33.42 7.53
N ALA A 27 -19.35 34.51 7.19
CA ALA A 27 -20.40 34.50 6.18
C ALA A 27 -19.76 34.17 4.83
N LEU A 28 -19.67 32.88 4.51
CA LEU A 28 -19.41 32.41 3.15
C LEU A 28 -20.68 32.64 2.34
N THR A 29 -20.72 33.75 1.62
CA THR A 29 -21.68 33.99 0.55
C THR A 29 -21.41 32.94 -0.53
N VAL A 30 -22.19 31.86 -0.49
CA VAL A 30 -22.15 30.80 -1.52
C VAL A 30 -22.73 31.40 -2.81
N PRO A 31 -21.96 31.52 -3.90
CA PRO A 31 -22.53 31.88 -5.19
C PRO A 31 -23.52 30.80 -5.63
N PRO A 32 -24.62 31.15 -6.31
CA PRO A 32 -25.54 30.16 -6.85
C PRO A 32 -24.76 29.22 -7.77
N ARG A 33 -24.68 27.94 -7.40
CA ARG A 33 -24.17 26.88 -8.27
C ARG A 33 -25.05 26.87 -9.51
N SER A 34 -24.54 27.38 -10.61
CA SER A 34 -25.03 27.02 -11.94
C SER A 34 -24.97 25.51 -12.02
N SER A 35 -26.16 24.89 -11.98
CA SER A 35 -26.38 23.50 -12.29
C SER A 35 -26.16 23.30 -13.78
N THR A 36 -24.90 23.41 -14.21
CA THR A 36 -24.44 22.79 -15.44
C THR A 36 -24.60 21.28 -15.19
N PRO A 37 -25.28 20.52 -16.06
CA PRO A 37 -25.29 19.08 -15.94
C PRO A 37 -23.84 18.62 -15.91
N SER A 38 -23.40 18.15 -14.75
CA SER A 38 -22.16 17.40 -14.61
C SER A 38 -22.39 16.17 -15.47
N VAL A 39 -21.88 16.21 -16.69
CA VAL A 39 -21.57 14.99 -17.43
C VAL A 39 -20.64 14.26 -16.46
N LEU A 40 -21.20 13.26 -15.77
CA LEU A 40 -20.41 12.33 -14.98
C LEU A 40 -19.20 11.96 -15.86
N PRO A 41 -17.96 12.05 -15.37
CA PRO A 41 -16.86 11.45 -16.08
C PRO A 41 -17.33 10.03 -16.40
N GLN A 42 -17.47 9.71 -17.68
CA GLN A 42 -17.65 8.32 -18.06
C GLN A 42 -16.46 7.63 -17.42
N GLU A 43 -16.74 6.84 -16.41
CA GLU A 43 -15.78 6.00 -15.72
C GLU A 43 -15.20 5.14 -16.83
N LEU A 44 -14.04 5.55 -17.35
CA LEU A 44 -13.34 4.85 -18.41
C LEU A 44 -12.90 3.55 -17.76
N LEU A 45 -13.74 2.54 -17.91
CA LEU A 45 -13.43 1.20 -17.47
C LEU A 45 -12.08 0.85 -18.09
N PRO A 46 -11.12 0.32 -17.31
CA PRO A 46 -9.87 -0.16 -17.85
C PRO A 46 -10.18 -1.08 -19.04
N THR A 47 -9.48 -0.86 -20.15
CA THR A 47 -9.59 -1.76 -21.29
C THR A 47 -9.25 -3.17 -20.82
N SER A 48 -10.09 -4.15 -21.18
CA SER A 48 -9.95 -5.56 -20.78
C SER A 48 -8.53 -6.10 -20.99
N ASP A 49 -7.83 -5.58 -22.01
CA ASP A 49 -6.46 -5.93 -22.36
C ASP A 49 -5.45 -5.52 -21.29
N GLY A 50 -5.66 -4.36 -20.65
CA GLY A 50 -4.76 -3.82 -19.64
C GLY A 50 -4.75 -4.62 -18.34
N ILE A 51 -5.94 -5.00 -17.86
CA ILE A 51 -6.10 -5.87 -16.70
C ILE A 51 -5.50 -7.24 -16.98
N THR A 52 -5.72 -7.77 -18.18
CA THR A 52 -5.20 -9.09 -18.57
C THR A 52 -3.67 -9.08 -18.58
N ALA A 53 -3.04 -8.06 -19.16
CA ALA A 53 -1.58 -7.94 -19.20
C ALA A 53 -0.96 -7.83 -17.80
N LEU A 54 -1.59 -7.10 -16.87
CA LEU A 54 -1.13 -7.04 -15.47
C LEU A 54 -1.23 -8.39 -14.76
N LYS A 55 -2.32 -9.13 -14.97
CA LYS A 55 -2.47 -10.49 -14.42
C LYS A 55 -1.44 -11.46 -14.99
N GLU A 56 -1.15 -11.36 -16.29
CA GLU A 56 -0.11 -12.15 -16.96
C GLU A 56 1.32 -11.76 -16.53
N PHE A 57 1.50 -10.55 -15.98
CA PHE A 57 2.78 -10.13 -15.44
C PHE A 57 3.13 -10.85 -14.14
N SER A 58 2.18 -11.00 -13.21
CA SER A 58 2.37 -11.69 -11.93
C SER A 58 1.05 -12.08 -11.27
N GLU A 59 0.98 -13.29 -10.72
CA GLU A 59 -0.13 -13.74 -9.86
C GLU A 59 0.12 -13.49 -8.36
N LEU A 60 1.25 -12.90 -8.00
CA LEU A 60 1.67 -12.76 -6.60
C LEU A 60 1.13 -11.48 -5.94
N PHE A 61 0.70 -10.50 -6.73
CA PHE A 61 0.17 -9.23 -6.28
C PHE A 61 -0.84 -8.66 -7.27
N ILE A 62 -1.60 -7.67 -6.82
CA ILE A 62 -2.58 -6.92 -7.61
C ILE A 62 -2.21 -5.44 -7.49
N LEU A 63 -2.42 -4.66 -8.55
CA LEU A 63 -2.30 -3.19 -8.51
C LEU A 63 -3.61 -2.45 -8.81
N ASP A 64 -4.58 -3.12 -9.44
CA ASP A 64 -5.87 -2.55 -9.84
C ASP A 64 -7.04 -3.36 -9.23
N PRO A 65 -8.01 -2.73 -8.54
CA PRO A 65 -8.13 -1.29 -8.26
C PRO A 65 -7.29 -0.82 -7.07
N SER A 66 -6.61 -1.72 -6.35
CA SER A 66 -5.79 -1.34 -5.21
C SER A 66 -4.64 -2.33 -5.02
N PHE A 67 -3.50 -1.84 -4.53
CA PHE A 67 -2.36 -2.69 -4.24
C PHE A 67 -2.71 -3.75 -3.18
N ALA A 68 -2.45 -5.03 -3.47
CA ALA A 68 -2.57 -6.11 -2.49
C ALA A 68 -1.62 -7.26 -2.83
N VAL A 69 -1.21 -8.01 -1.79
CA VAL A 69 -0.55 -9.30 -1.97
C VAL A 69 -1.60 -10.39 -2.12
N VAL A 70 -1.42 -11.30 -3.08
CA VAL A 70 -2.33 -12.42 -3.29
C VAL A 70 -2.02 -13.54 -2.30
N LYS A 71 -3.03 -13.91 -1.49
CA LYS A 71 -3.00 -15.07 -0.61
C LYS A 71 -3.31 -16.33 -1.42
N PRO A 72 -2.42 -17.35 -1.42
CA PRO A 72 -2.71 -18.63 -2.04
C PRO A 72 -4.03 -19.24 -1.55
N GLU A 73 -4.71 -19.99 -2.43
CA GLU A 73 -5.98 -20.63 -2.11
C GLU A 73 -5.85 -21.59 -0.92
N GLY A 74 -6.84 -21.56 -0.02
CA GLY A 74 -6.84 -22.39 1.19
C GLY A 74 -5.76 -22.06 2.22
N ALA A 75 -4.91 -21.05 1.98
CA ALA A 75 -3.86 -20.68 2.92
C ALA A 75 -4.34 -19.71 4.00
N ASN A 76 -3.75 -19.86 5.19
CA ASN A 76 -3.87 -18.94 6.32
C ASN A 76 -2.69 -17.98 6.35
N ALA A 77 -2.95 -16.70 6.59
CA ALA A 77 -1.92 -15.67 6.69
C ALA A 77 -1.46 -15.50 8.15
N LEU A 78 -0.17 -15.70 8.40
CA LEU A 78 0.47 -15.49 9.70
C LEU A 78 1.35 -14.24 9.62
N ILE A 79 0.89 -13.16 10.25
CA ILE A 79 1.52 -11.84 10.18
C ILE A 79 2.48 -11.65 11.36
N LYS A 80 3.76 -11.46 11.08
CA LYS A 80 4.77 -11.10 12.06
C LYS A 80 5.05 -9.60 11.99
N ARG A 81 4.95 -8.92 13.12
CA ARG A 81 5.24 -7.47 13.23
C ARG A 81 6.61 -7.23 13.87
N ASN A 82 7.27 -6.13 13.51
CA ASN A 82 8.50 -5.68 14.16
C ASN A 82 8.21 -4.96 15.50
N ARG A 83 9.25 -4.48 16.19
CA ARG A 83 9.13 -3.75 17.47
C ARG A 83 8.28 -2.47 17.38
N ARG A 84 8.10 -1.92 16.17
CA ARG A 84 7.29 -0.73 15.88
C ARG A 84 5.88 -1.08 15.41
N ARG A 85 5.45 -2.34 15.58
CA ARG A 85 4.15 -2.86 15.14
C ARG A 85 3.91 -2.80 13.61
N LYS A 86 4.93 -2.54 12.80
CA LYS A 86 4.84 -2.62 11.32
C LYS A 86 4.99 -4.08 10.86
N VAL A 87 4.39 -4.44 9.73
CA VAL A 87 4.45 -5.81 9.21
C VAL A 87 5.86 -6.12 8.72
N LYS A 88 6.57 -7.03 9.41
CA LYS A 88 7.91 -7.46 8.99
C LYS A 88 7.84 -8.56 7.94
N SER A 89 6.94 -9.52 8.15
CA SER A 89 6.76 -10.64 7.24
C SER A 89 5.36 -11.22 7.35
N ILE A 90 4.88 -11.82 6.26
CA ILE A 90 3.64 -12.58 6.20
C ILE A 90 4.00 -13.98 5.74
N ARG A 91 3.53 -15.01 6.45
CA ARG A 91 3.71 -16.40 6.02
C ARG A 91 2.35 -16.98 5.66
N PHE A 92 2.22 -17.51 4.46
CA PHE A 92 1.03 -18.23 4.02
C PHE A 92 1.24 -19.72 4.24
N ALA A 93 0.39 -20.34 5.04
CA ALA A 93 0.48 -21.75 5.37
C ALA A 93 -0.82 -22.48 5.01
N ASN A 94 -0.72 -23.67 4.43
CA ASN A 94 -1.88 -24.51 4.12
C ASN A 94 -2.47 -25.16 5.40
N ALA A 95 -3.45 -26.04 5.23
CA ALA A 95 -4.09 -26.77 6.34
C ALA A 95 -3.10 -27.60 7.19
N ASP A 96 -2.04 -28.12 6.56
CA ASP A 96 -1.00 -28.92 7.20
C ASP A 96 0.12 -28.05 7.82
N SER A 97 -0.08 -26.73 7.90
CA SER A 97 0.92 -25.75 8.36
C SER A 97 2.20 -25.69 7.53
N VAL A 98 2.21 -26.27 6.33
CA VAL A 98 3.29 -26.17 5.35
C VAL A 98 3.27 -24.78 4.73
N THR A 99 4.43 -24.16 4.61
CA THR A 99 4.55 -22.81 4.03
C THR A 99 4.43 -22.89 2.52
N VAL A 100 3.40 -22.26 1.97
CA VAL A 100 3.12 -22.20 0.52
C VAL A 100 3.38 -20.81 -0.07
N GLY A 101 3.63 -19.82 0.80
CA GLY A 101 3.98 -18.47 0.38
C GLY A 101 4.61 -17.66 1.51
N SER A 102 5.38 -16.64 1.16
CA SER A 102 5.96 -15.72 2.14
C SER A 102 6.15 -14.32 1.57
N VAL A 103 5.90 -13.32 2.39
CA VAL A 103 6.19 -11.91 2.14
C VAL A 103 7.23 -11.44 3.15
N LEU A 104 8.28 -10.79 2.69
CA LEU A 104 9.24 -10.07 3.52
C LEU A 104 9.17 -8.58 3.17
N VAL A 105 9.14 -7.71 4.17
CA VAL A 105 9.14 -6.26 3.97
C VAL A 105 10.35 -5.64 4.63
N GLU A 106 11.08 -4.89 3.84
CA GLU A 106 12.20 -4.07 4.25
C GLU A 106 11.73 -2.61 4.32
N TYR A 107 12.31 -1.86 5.26
CA TYR A 107 11.86 -0.52 5.59
C TYR A 107 13.05 0.42 5.54
N ARG A 108 12.84 1.61 4.98
CA ARG A 108 13.87 2.66 4.98
C ARG A 108 14.27 3.02 6.42
N THR A 109 15.54 3.35 6.60
CA THR A 109 16.10 3.61 7.95
C THR A 109 15.68 4.96 8.52
N ASP A 110 15.42 5.94 7.67
CA ASP A 110 15.15 7.34 7.98
C ASP A 110 13.68 7.60 8.34
N ASN A 111 12.73 7.15 7.52
CA ASN A 111 11.30 7.43 7.66
C ASN A 111 10.47 6.18 7.99
N HIS A 112 11.10 5.00 7.96
CA HIS A 112 10.48 3.71 8.23
C HIS A 112 9.33 3.36 7.30
N MET A 113 9.26 3.92 6.10
CA MET A 113 8.31 3.50 5.07
C MET A 113 8.82 2.20 4.40
N PRO A 114 7.93 1.31 3.94
CA PRO A 114 8.34 0.15 3.15
C PRO A 114 9.26 0.59 2.01
N GLU A 115 10.40 -0.06 1.84
CA GLU A 115 11.34 0.23 0.75
C GLU A 115 11.23 -0.85 -0.31
N TYR A 116 11.34 -2.11 0.14
CA TYR A 116 11.25 -3.30 -0.68
C TYR A 116 10.24 -4.28 -0.08
N MET A 117 9.54 -5.00 -0.96
CA MET A 117 8.76 -6.17 -0.61
C MET A 117 9.17 -7.34 -1.51
N THR A 118 9.53 -8.45 -0.89
CA THR A 118 9.77 -9.72 -1.61
C THR A 118 8.63 -10.68 -1.33
N ILE A 119 7.94 -11.11 -2.38
CA ILE A 119 6.86 -12.09 -2.34
C ILE A 119 7.38 -13.37 -2.97
N LYS A 120 7.23 -14.50 -2.29
CA LYS A 120 7.64 -15.82 -2.79
C LYS A 120 6.48 -16.79 -2.70
N ARG A 121 6.28 -17.58 -3.75
CA ARG A 121 5.46 -18.78 -3.75
C ARG A 121 6.38 -19.99 -3.53
N HIS A 122 5.95 -20.91 -2.68
CA HIS A 122 6.70 -22.12 -2.38
C HIS A 122 5.93 -23.35 -2.85
N THR A 123 6.64 -24.33 -3.38
CA THR A 123 6.13 -25.69 -3.60
C THR A 123 5.99 -26.44 -2.27
N LEU A 124 5.30 -27.58 -2.27
CA LEU A 124 5.04 -28.36 -1.05
C LEU A 124 6.31 -28.92 -0.38
N ASP A 125 7.39 -29.09 -1.14
CA ASP A 125 8.70 -29.48 -0.65
C ASP A 125 9.52 -28.29 -0.08
N GLY A 126 8.95 -27.07 -0.11
CA GLY A 126 9.57 -25.86 0.41
C GLY A 126 10.51 -25.13 -0.56
N ASN A 127 10.61 -25.58 -1.82
CA ASN A 127 11.34 -24.85 -2.85
C ASN A 127 10.58 -23.61 -3.32
N VAL A 128 11.28 -22.57 -3.79
CA VAL A 128 10.65 -21.37 -4.35
C VAL A 128 10.22 -21.67 -5.79
N SER A 129 8.92 -21.65 -6.06
CA SER A 129 8.38 -21.80 -7.43
C SER A 129 8.29 -20.47 -8.17
N ASP A 130 8.04 -19.38 -7.45
CA ASP A 130 7.86 -18.06 -8.04
C ASP A 130 8.28 -16.95 -7.06
N VAL A 131 8.67 -15.79 -7.60
CA VAL A 131 9.14 -14.65 -6.82
C VAL A 131 8.77 -13.33 -7.49
N ALA A 132 8.36 -12.35 -6.70
CA ALA A 132 8.26 -10.97 -7.10
C ALA A 132 9.00 -10.09 -6.10
N VAL A 133 9.70 -9.08 -6.61
CA VAL A 133 10.28 -7.99 -5.82
C VAL A 133 9.58 -6.70 -6.24
N ILE A 134 9.16 -5.93 -5.25
CA ILE A 134 8.51 -4.64 -5.46
C ILE A 134 9.30 -3.60 -4.67
N GLU A 135 9.78 -2.58 -5.35
CA GLU A 135 10.36 -1.39 -4.74
C GLU A 135 9.33 -0.25 -4.77
N PHE A 136 9.26 0.50 -3.67
CA PHE A 136 8.30 1.59 -3.50
C PHE A 136 9.01 2.94 -3.47
N GLU A 137 8.57 3.83 -4.36
CA GLU A 137 8.90 5.25 -4.30
C GLU A 137 7.66 6.03 -3.85
N TYR A 138 7.90 7.01 -2.99
CA TYR A 138 6.84 7.79 -2.36
C TYR A 138 6.93 9.23 -2.80
N ASP A 139 5.77 9.84 -3.00
CA ASP A 139 5.65 11.28 -2.99
C ASP A 139 5.97 11.78 -1.57
N GLU A 140 6.97 12.66 -1.44
CA GLU A 140 7.47 13.13 -0.14
C GLU A 140 6.47 14.01 0.61
N ASP A 141 5.63 14.74 -0.13
CA ASP A 141 4.65 15.68 0.40
C ASP A 141 3.42 14.95 0.96
N TYR A 142 2.92 13.96 0.22
CA TYR A 142 1.70 13.23 0.56
C TYR A 142 1.95 11.91 1.28
N ARG A 143 3.19 11.39 1.26
CA ARG A 143 3.58 10.10 1.85
C ARG A 143 2.73 8.93 1.35
N VAL A 144 2.38 8.96 0.07
CA VAL A 144 1.71 7.88 -0.65
C VAL A 144 2.67 7.28 -1.66
N VAL A 145 2.53 6.01 -1.99
CA VAL A 145 3.32 5.37 -3.04
C VAL A 145 2.93 5.98 -4.37
N GLU A 146 3.90 6.58 -5.06
CA GLU A 146 3.76 7.15 -6.40
C GLU A 146 4.27 6.16 -7.45
N THR A 147 5.30 5.36 -7.13
CA THR A 147 5.87 4.41 -8.09
C THR A 147 6.08 3.05 -7.46
N PHE A 148 5.68 2.02 -8.22
CA PHE A 148 6.01 0.62 -7.98
C PHE A 148 6.99 0.18 -9.06
N ARG A 149 8.22 -0.15 -8.69
CA ARG A 149 9.13 -0.88 -9.58
C ARG A 149 8.98 -2.36 -9.31
N LEU A 150 8.55 -3.09 -10.33
CA LEU A 150 8.15 -4.49 -10.24
C LEU A 150 9.21 -5.33 -10.93
N GLU A 151 9.71 -6.35 -10.23
CA GLU A 151 10.65 -7.32 -10.80
C GLU A 151 10.12 -8.73 -10.54
N VAL A 152 10.00 -9.51 -11.61
CA VAL A 152 9.68 -10.95 -11.59
C VAL A 152 10.72 -11.68 -12.44
N PRO A 153 10.84 -13.02 -12.36
CA PRO A 153 11.79 -13.74 -13.18
C PRO A 153 11.69 -13.36 -14.66
N ARG A 154 12.76 -12.75 -15.18
CA ARG A 154 12.94 -12.36 -16.60
C ARG A 154 12.08 -11.18 -17.08
N LYS A 155 11.34 -10.48 -16.21
CA LYS A 155 10.58 -9.28 -16.58
C LYS A 155 10.66 -8.20 -15.50
N SER A 156 10.66 -6.94 -15.93
CA SER A 156 10.57 -5.78 -15.05
C SER A 156 9.50 -4.83 -15.57
N ALA A 157 8.77 -4.17 -14.69
CA ALA A 157 7.77 -3.18 -15.04
C ALA A 157 7.79 -2.01 -14.06
N ILE A 158 7.24 -0.88 -14.48
CA ILE A 158 7.08 0.30 -13.63
C ILE A 158 5.60 0.68 -13.66
N ALA A 159 4.99 0.84 -12.49
CA ALA A 159 3.66 1.39 -12.35
C ALA A 159 3.73 2.74 -11.62
N GLU A 160 3.33 3.81 -12.30
CA GLU A 160 3.32 5.18 -11.77
C GLU A 160 1.87 5.58 -11.49
N GLN A 161 1.62 6.21 -10.34
CA GLN A 161 0.29 6.64 -9.92
C GLN A 161 0.27 8.15 -9.70
N TYR A 162 -0.76 8.83 -10.18
CA TYR A 162 -0.96 10.26 -9.93
C TYR A 162 -2.41 10.59 -9.61
N ALA A 163 -2.58 11.55 -8.70
CA ALA A 163 -3.86 12.13 -8.36
C ALA A 163 -4.17 13.31 -9.29
N HIS A 164 -5.40 13.34 -9.80
CA HIS A 164 -5.92 14.44 -10.59
C HIS A 164 -6.57 15.50 -9.68
N PRO A 165 -6.68 16.77 -10.12
CA PRO A 165 -7.33 17.84 -9.34
C PRO A 165 -8.80 17.58 -8.98
N ASN A 166 -9.49 16.71 -9.73
CA ASN A 166 -10.86 16.28 -9.46
C ASN A 166 -10.96 15.19 -8.37
N GLY A 167 -9.83 14.74 -7.81
CA GLY A 167 -9.73 13.68 -6.82
C GLY A 167 -9.69 12.26 -7.38
N SER A 168 -9.82 12.07 -8.70
CA SER A 168 -9.59 10.76 -9.32
C SER A 168 -8.10 10.46 -9.42
N THR A 169 -7.78 9.21 -9.65
CA THR A 169 -6.42 8.70 -9.69
C THR A 169 -6.23 7.86 -10.94
N THR A 170 -5.05 7.96 -11.53
CA THR A 170 -4.65 7.13 -12.69
C THR A 170 -3.38 6.38 -12.33
N MET A 171 -3.25 5.15 -12.85
CA MET A 171 -2.01 4.40 -12.89
C MET A 171 -1.58 4.21 -14.35
N LEU A 172 -0.31 4.50 -14.63
CA LEU A 172 0.36 4.15 -15.88
C LEU A 172 1.26 2.95 -15.63
N LEU A 173 1.00 1.86 -16.33
CA LEU A 173 1.76 0.63 -16.26
C LEU A 173 2.64 0.50 -17.52
N ASN A 174 3.94 0.58 -17.32
CA ASN A 174 4.97 0.41 -18.34
C ASN A 174 5.53 -1.01 -18.26
N LEU A 175 5.04 -1.88 -19.15
CA LEU A 175 5.50 -3.25 -19.32
C LEU A 175 6.60 -3.33 -20.39
N PRO A 176 7.53 -4.31 -20.30
CA PRO A 176 8.54 -4.51 -21.33
C PRO A 176 7.85 -5.01 -22.61
N ASP A 177 8.28 -4.49 -23.76
CA ASP A 177 7.80 -4.87 -25.10
C ASP A 177 6.29 -4.63 -25.36
N MET A 178 5.64 -3.82 -24.52
CA MET A 178 4.23 -3.44 -24.67
C MET A 178 4.06 -1.91 -24.65
N ALA A 179 2.92 -1.43 -25.16
CA ALA A 179 2.53 -0.05 -24.96
C ALA A 179 2.20 0.21 -23.48
N THR A 180 2.37 1.46 -23.03
CA THR A 180 1.91 1.90 -21.72
C THR A 180 0.41 1.65 -21.58
N ILE A 181 0.02 1.02 -20.48
CA ILE A 181 -1.36 0.73 -20.14
C ILE A 181 -1.82 1.76 -19.12
N GLU A 182 -2.98 2.37 -19.36
CA GLU A 182 -3.58 3.33 -18.44
C GLU A 182 -4.78 2.71 -17.72
N THR A 183 -4.81 2.85 -16.40
CA THR A 183 -5.89 2.38 -15.52
C THR A 183 -6.40 3.55 -14.69
N HIS A 184 -7.72 3.72 -14.61
CA HIS A 184 -8.36 4.80 -13.85
C HIS A 184 -9.00 4.29 -12.56
N GLY A 185 -9.16 5.17 -11.58
CA GLY A 185 -9.86 4.87 -10.33
C GLY A 185 -9.05 4.04 -9.34
N VAL A 186 -7.72 4.00 -9.50
CA VAL A 186 -6.83 3.22 -8.63
C VAL A 186 -6.72 3.81 -7.22
N GLN A 187 -6.76 2.99 -6.19
CA GLN A 187 -6.57 3.46 -4.83
C GLN A 187 -5.08 3.63 -4.51
N LEU A 188 -4.67 4.87 -4.20
CA LEU A 188 -3.32 5.16 -3.71
C LEU A 188 -3.05 4.40 -2.41
N TRP A 189 -1.84 3.83 -2.29
CA TRP A 189 -1.42 3.09 -1.11
C TRP A 189 -0.49 3.94 -0.23
N ASP A 190 -0.79 4.02 1.07
CA ASP A 190 -0.06 4.86 2.03
C ASP A 190 1.15 4.17 2.69
N GLY A 191 1.45 2.93 2.30
CA GLY A 191 2.55 2.14 2.87
C GLY A 191 2.38 1.72 4.34
N ARG A 192 1.21 1.93 4.97
CA ARG A 192 1.02 1.67 6.42
C ARG A 192 0.62 0.24 6.73
N SER A 193 -0.27 -0.33 5.92
CA SER A 193 -0.72 -1.72 6.01
C SER A 193 -0.32 -2.46 4.73
N ILE A 194 -0.22 -3.79 4.77
CA ILE A 194 -0.04 -4.60 3.55
C ILE A 194 -1.37 -5.29 3.31
N PRO A 195 -2.17 -4.84 2.33
CA PRO A 195 -3.43 -5.48 2.00
C PRO A 195 -3.19 -6.91 1.50
N ILE A 196 -4.13 -7.80 1.81
CA ILE A 196 -4.10 -9.20 1.38
C ILE A 196 -5.41 -9.48 0.67
N ALA A 197 -5.33 -9.87 -0.59
CA ALA A 197 -6.48 -10.31 -1.40
C ALA A 197 -6.52 -11.84 -1.46
N SER A 198 -7.69 -12.44 -1.64
CA SER A 198 -7.77 -13.89 -1.86
C SER A 198 -7.51 -14.21 -3.33
N ALA A 199 -6.86 -15.34 -3.62
CA ALA A 199 -6.67 -15.79 -5.01
C ALA A 199 -7.99 -15.95 -5.80
N SER A 200 -9.12 -16.18 -5.11
CA SER A 200 -10.45 -16.21 -5.72
C SER A 200 -10.97 -14.86 -6.21
N ASP A 201 -10.37 -13.76 -5.73
CA ASP A 201 -10.77 -12.40 -6.04
C ASP A 201 -10.00 -11.83 -7.25
N VAL A 202 -9.06 -12.62 -7.79
CA VAL A 202 -8.15 -12.27 -8.91
C VAL A 202 -8.54 -13.06 -10.14
#